data_AF-B9KC79-F1
#
_entry.id   AF-B9KC79-F1
#
_cell.length_a   1.000
_cell.length_b   1.000
_cell.length_c   1.000
_cell.angle_alpha   90.00
_cell.angle_beta   90.00
_cell.angle_gamma   90.00
#
_symmetry.space_group_name_H-M   'P 1'
#
loop_
_entity.id
_entity.type
_entity.pdbx_description
1 polymer ?
#
loop_
_entity_poly.entity_id
_entity_poly.type
_entity_poly.pdbx_seq_one_letter_code
_entity_poly.pdbx_strand_id
1 'polypeptide(L)'
;MHNILEEISKNTKELNKDFDESLKVLKELYKNGVKLDDEQVKKNILEILENGNYKGEKGDAFTYEDFTPEQLQSLKGDSGAKGEDGKSAYEIWLNKEGNAGKSEDEFLASLKGEGVSKEELQPIVEEIVSNLPQKDAGFITSYELPNPDIKAEVGTLINYVNEEASTIYLCIRNQGKGSVWLDLFSKKKLANEEYTKIKFKVRTLSGQYGGCLSDVLFAFSNGFAHTVKLDESLSTNYDEGNFIIQKSGLGGTSNAVQPQRIDCLSQVLTKDEVLGKIKTTGIYRSTHNIHQSLMRYFNFDNTAASGQSWTTCSLWNSNGEYEVEIILFNDEVPNKFFARGTGYYGQVYIHSLSVEKIIAKADVIKEIIPYEVQVLPPFGTTKENENHAGYIFDDYYKAYYQSNTSSNDEQNNLFSNYGQFANLFLITPRGE
;
A
#
# COMPACT_ATOMS: atom_id res chain seq x y z
N MET A 1 6.29 14.94 -41.21
CA MET A 1 5.86 15.10 -39.80
C MET A 1 4.56 15.89 -39.70
N HIS A 2 4.43 17.04 -40.38
CA HIS A 2 3.21 17.89 -40.36
C HIS A 2 1.94 17.17 -40.85
N ASN A 3 1.98 16.49 -42.01
CA ASN A 3 0.80 15.79 -42.57
C ASN A 3 0.29 14.61 -41.72
N ILE A 4 1.19 13.90 -41.03
CA ILE A 4 0.82 12.76 -40.16
C ILE A 4 0.11 13.29 -38.89
N LEU A 5 0.55 14.44 -38.37
CA LEU A 5 -0.08 15.08 -37.21
C LEU A 5 -1.47 15.64 -37.54
N GLU A 6 -1.70 16.12 -38.76
CA GLU A 6 -3.04 16.54 -39.22
C GLU A 6 -4.00 15.36 -39.38
N GLU A 7 -3.53 14.23 -39.92
CA GLU A 7 -4.34 13.02 -40.09
C GLU A 7 -4.68 12.38 -38.74
N ILE A 8 -3.72 12.32 -37.81
CA ILE A 8 -3.98 11.92 -36.41
C ILE A 8 -4.97 12.89 -35.77
N SER A 9 -4.79 14.20 -35.92
CA SER A 9 -5.74 15.18 -35.36
C SER A 9 -7.14 15.06 -35.94
N LYS A 10 -7.28 14.70 -37.23
CA LYS A 10 -8.59 14.52 -37.87
C LYS A 10 -9.27 13.26 -37.34
N ASN A 11 -8.54 12.15 -37.29
CA ASN A 11 -9.06 10.88 -36.79
C ASN A 11 -9.39 10.95 -35.28
N THR A 12 -8.60 11.68 -34.48
CA THR A 12 -8.92 11.93 -33.07
C THR A 12 -10.17 12.79 -32.89
N LYS A 13 -10.43 13.75 -33.80
CA LYS A 13 -11.66 14.56 -33.75
C LYS A 13 -12.90 13.78 -34.15
N GLU A 14 -12.80 12.90 -35.14
CA GLU A 14 -13.89 12.00 -35.54
C GLU A 14 -14.21 10.98 -34.42
N LEU A 15 -13.18 10.36 -33.83
CA LEU A 15 -13.36 9.40 -32.72
C LEU A 15 -14.01 10.05 -31.48
N ASN A 16 -13.64 11.29 -31.16
CA ASN A 16 -14.24 12.03 -30.05
C ASN A 16 -15.71 12.40 -30.31
N LYS A 17 -16.09 12.64 -31.58
CA LYS A 17 -17.47 12.93 -31.95
C LYS A 17 -18.38 11.72 -31.74
N ASP A 18 -17.91 10.53 -32.15
CA ASP A 18 -18.65 9.28 -31.99
C ASP A 18 -18.79 8.89 -30.51
N PHE A 19 -17.78 9.20 -29.69
CA PHE A 19 -17.82 9.00 -28.25
C PHE A 19 -18.82 9.96 -27.56
N ASP A 20 -18.84 11.24 -27.97
CA ASP A 20 -19.77 12.22 -27.41
C ASP A 20 -21.23 11.95 -27.79
N GLU A 21 -21.51 11.47 -29.01
CA GLU A 21 -22.86 11.02 -29.40
C GLU A 21 -23.30 9.81 -28.58
N SER A 22 -22.42 8.82 -28.40
CA SER A 22 -22.68 7.64 -27.58
C SER A 22 -22.94 7.99 -26.11
N LEU A 23 -22.19 8.95 -25.56
CA LEU A 23 -22.36 9.44 -24.19
C LEU A 23 -23.67 10.22 -24.00
N LYS A 24 -24.15 10.90 -25.06
CA LYS A 24 -25.44 11.61 -25.06
C LYS A 24 -26.61 10.64 -24.98
N VAL A 25 -26.55 9.56 -25.77
CA VAL A 25 -27.56 8.48 -25.75
C VAL A 25 -27.61 7.82 -24.38
N LEU A 26 -26.46 7.48 -23.79
CA LEU A 26 -26.38 6.91 -22.44
C LEU A 26 -26.97 7.83 -21.36
N LYS A 27 -26.76 9.14 -21.45
CA LYS A 27 -27.32 10.12 -20.51
C LYS A 27 -28.83 10.28 -20.64
N GLU A 28 -29.40 10.18 -21.84
CA GLU A 28 -30.85 10.21 -22.05
C GLU A 28 -31.53 8.94 -21.52
N LEU A 29 -30.92 7.76 -21.72
CA LEU A 29 -31.42 6.49 -21.18
C LEU A 29 -31.47 6.51 -19.65
N TYR A 30 -30.48 7.12 -18.99
CA TYR A 30 -30.44 7.24 -17.53
C TYR A 30 -31.48 8.22 -16.97
N LYS A 31 -31.79 9.31 -17.70
CA LYS A 31 -32.81 10.30 -17.32
C LYS A 31 -34.23 9.76 -17.34
N ASN A 32 -34.52 8.75 -18.16
CA ASN A 32 -35.84 8.14 -18.30
C ASN A 32 -36.14 7.04 -17.27
N GLY A 33 -35.31 6.90 -16.23
CA GLY A 33 -35.60 6.02 -15.08
C GLY A 33 -35.42 4.52 -15.34
N VAL A 34 -34.72 4.14 -16.41
CA VAL A 34 -34.42 2.74 -16.74
C VAL A 34 -33.41 2.20 -15.72
N LYS A 35 -33.82 1.20 -14.92
CA LYS A 35 -32.88 0.39 -14.13
C LYS A 35 -32.23 -0.62 -15.08
N LEU A 36 -30.91 -0.52 -15.24
CA LEU A 36 -30.11 -1.39 -16.11
C LEU A 36 -30.03 -2.78 -15.46
N ASP A 37 -30.85 -3.72 -15.91
CA ASP A 37 -30.56 -5.13 -15.73
C ASP A 37 -29.60 -5.61 -16.84
N ASP A 38 -28.79 -6.60 -16.51
CA ASP A 38 -27.69 -7.11 -17.35
C ASP A 38 -28.18 -7.68 -18.69
N GLU A 39 -29.46 -8.07 -18.75
CA GLU A 39 -30.10 -8.70 -19.91
C GLU A 39 -30.63 -7.67 -20.93
N GLN A 40 -31.25 -6.57 -20.50
CA GLN A 40 -31.74 -5.55 -21.45
C GLN A 40 -30.58 -4.79 -22.10
N VAL A 41 -29.47 -4.59 -21.40
CA VAL A 41 -28.25 -3.99 -21.96
C VAL A 41 -27.61 -4.91 -22.99
N LYS A 42 -27.47 -6.20 -22.70
CA LYS A 42 -27.03 -7.21 -23.68
C LYS A 42 -27.90 -7.21 -24.92
N LYS A 43 -29.22 -7.17 -24.73
CA LYS A 43 -30.18 -7.16 -25.84
C LYS A 43 -30.06 -5.92 -26.72
N ASN A 44 -29.91 -4.75 -26.12
CA ASN A 44 -29.75 -3.49 -26.85
C ASN A 44 -28.38 -3.41 -27.57
N ILE A 45 -27.31 -3.95 -26.97
CA ILE A 45 -26.01 -4.05 -27.63
C ILE A 45 -26.07 -5.04 -28.81
N LEU A 46 -26.77 -6.17 -28.66
CA LEU A 46 -27.02 -7.10 -29.77
C LEU A 46 -27.84 -6.42 -30.89
N GLU A 47 -28.89 -5.66 -30.56
CA GLU A 47 -29.67 -4.92 -31.56
C GLU A 47 -28.84 -3.87 -32.30
N ILE A 48 -27.88 -3.21 -31.63
CA ILE A 48 -26.97 -2.24 -32.28
C ILE A 48 -25.95 -2.95 -33.17
N LEU A 49 -25.45 -4.13 -32.76
CA LEU A 49 -24.55 -4.94 -33.57
C LEU A 49 -25.25 -5.60 -34.77
N GLU A 50 -26.54 -5.93 -34.63
CA GLU A 50 -27.37 -6.48 -35.72
C GLU A 50 -27.87 -5.41 -36.69
N ASN A 51 -28.13 -4.18 -36.21
CA ASN A 51 -28.55 -3.05 -37.05
C ASN A 51 -27.38 -2.23 -37.61
N GLY A 52 -26.17 -2.41 -37.10
CA GLY A 52 -24.95 -1.83 -37.64
C GLY A 52 -24.53 -2.54 -38.92
N ASN A 53 -24.76 -1.91 -40.07
CA ASN A 53 -24.40 -2.49 -41.37
C ASN A 53 -22.88 -2.41 -41.62
N TYR A 54 -22.11 -3.20 -40.88
CA TYR A 54 -20.68 -3.43 -41.11
C TYR A 54 -20.46 -4.75 -41.85
N LYS A 55 -20.99 -4.84 -43.06
CA LYS A 55 -20.59 -5.85 -44.04
C LYS A 55 -20.18 -5.13 -45.31
N GLY A 56 -18.93 -5.32 -45.73
CA GLY A 56 -18.60 -5.10 -47.14
C GLY A 56 -19.54 -5.94 -47.99
N GLU A 57 -19.96 -5.43 -49.14
CA GLU A 57 -20.88 -6.15 -50.02
C GLU A 57 -20.33 -7.55 -50.30
N LYS A 58 -21.15 -8.57 -50.02
CA LYS A 58 -20.84 -9.94 -50.40
C LYS A 58 -20.94 -9.99 -51.93
N GLY A 59 -19.82 -10.21 -52.60
CA GLY A 59 -19.82 -10.45 -54.05
C GLY A 59 -20.76 -11.61 -54.40
N ASP A 60 -21.36 -11.54 -55.59
CA ASP A 60 -22.28 -12.56 -56.07
C ASP A 60 -21.64 -13.95 -56.06
N ALA A 61 -22.43 -14.97 -55.76
CA ALA A 61 -21.97 -16.34 -55.81
C ALA A 61 -21.73 -16.73 -57.28
N PHE A 62 -20.55 -17.29 -57.58
CA PHE A 62 -20.30 -17.92 -58.86
C PHE A 62 -21.35 -19.01 -59.13
N THR A 63 -22.05 -18.93 -60.26
CA THR A 63 -23.02 -19.92 -60.70
C THR A 63 -22.50 -20.75 -61.86
N TYR A 64 -23.19 -21.85 -62.18
CA TYR A 64 -22.77 -22.74 -63.27
C TYR A 64 -22.79 -22.01 -64.64
N GLU A 65 -23.59 -20.97 -64.76
CA GLU A 65 -23.70 -20.11 -65.94
C GLU A 65 -22.48 -19.19 -66.14
N ASP A 66 -21.62 -19.01 -65.13
CA ASP A 66 -20.40 -18.20 -65.22
C ASP A 66 -19.24 -18.93 -65.94
N PHE A 67 -19.40 -20.24 -66.22
CA PHE A 67 -18.43 -21.00 -66.99
C PHE A 67 -18.67 -20.83 -68.49
N THR A 68 -17.60 -20.60 -69.24
CA THR A 68 -17.64 -20.68 -70.71
C THR A 68 -17.94 -22.12 -71.17
N PRO A 69 -18.56 -22.30 -72.36
CA PRO A 69 -18.79 -23.62 -72.93
C PRO A 69 -17.51 -24.48 -72.99
N GLU A 70 -16.35 -23.87 -73.27
CA GLU A 70 -15.05 -24.56 -73.28
C GLU A 70 -14.62 -25.05 -71.88
N GLN A 71 -14.86 -24.26 -70.82
CA GLN A 71 -14.56 -24.65 -69.44
C GLN A 71 -15.47 -25.79 -68.96
N LEU A 72 -16.75 -25.77 -69.34
CA LEU A 72 -17.69 -26.86 -69.03
C LEU A 72 -17.31 -28.17 -69.73
N GLN A 73 -16.74 -28.09 -70.94
CA GLN A 73 -16.26 -29.26 -71.67
C GLN A 73 -15.01 -29.87 -71.05
N SER A 74 -14.16 -29.06 -70.39
CA SER A 74 -12.98 -29.53 -69.66
C SER A 74 -13.27 -30.22 -68.31
N LEU A 75 -14.48 -30.05 -67.77
CA LEU A 75 -14.92 -30.63 -66.48
C LEU A 75 -15.57 -32.02 -66.61
N LYS A 76 -15.88 -32.49 -67.83
CA LYS A 76 -16.42 -33.83 -68.06
C LYS A 76 -15.29 -34.84 -68.26
N GLY A 77 -14.87 -35.49 -67.18
CA GLY A 77 -14.09 -36.73 -67.26
C GLY A 77 -14.97 -37.92 -67.64
N ASP A 78 -14.36 -38.97 -68.21
CA ASP A 78 -15.05 -40.22 -68.54
C ASP A 78 -15.70 -40.84 -67.29
N SER A 79 -16.94 -41.31 -67.40
CA SER A 79 -17.66 -41.94 -66.30
C SER A 79 -16.99 -43.25 -65.89
N GLY A 80 -16.41 -43.29 -64.69
CA GLY A 80 -15.95 -44.53 -64.06
C GLY A 80 -17.13 -45.44 -63.69
N ALA A 81 -16.91 -46.76 -63.73
CA ALA A 81 -17.90 -47.73 -63.29
C ALA A 81 -18.32 -47.48 -61.82
N LYS A 82 -19.60 -47.69 -61.51
CA LYS A 82 -20.11 -47.64 -60.13
C LYS A 82 -19.31 -48.64 -59.28
N GLY A 83 -18.59 -48.15 -58.27
CA GLY A 83 -17.93 -49.01 -57.30
C GLY A 83 -18.95 -49.88 -56.57
N GLU A 84 -18.57 -51.10 -56.21
CA GLU A 84 -19.45 -51.99 -55.44
C GLU A 84 -19.81 -51.36 -54.09
N ASP A 85 -21.04 -51.63 -53.63
CA ASP A 85 -21.51 -51.12 -52.34
C ASP A 85 -20.63 -51.69 -51.21
N GLY A 86 -20.11 -50.81 -50.35
CA GLY A 86 -19.21 -51.19 -49.25
C GLY A 86 -19.93 -51.94 -48.13
N LYS A 87 -19.24 -52.89 -47.50
CA LYS A 87 -19.75 -53.62 -46.33
C LYS A 87 -20.00 -52.66 -45.15
N SER A 88 -21.10 -52.87 -44.44
CA SER A 88 -21.45 -52.19 -43.20
C SER A 88 -20.51 -52.57 -42.05
N ALA A 89 -20.45 -51.72 -41.01
CA ALA A 89 -19.63 -51.98 -39.82
C ALA A 89 -19.98 -53.31 -39.12
N TYR A 90 -21.26 -53.70 -39.15
CA TYR A 90 -21.73 -54.99 -38.62
C TYR A 90 -21.22 -56.17 -39.43
N GLU A 91 -21.26 -56.09 -40.77
CA GLU A 91 -20.73 -57.14 -41.65
C GLU A 91 -19.21 -57.29 -41.50
N ILE A 92 -18.47 -56.20 -41.27
CA ILE A 92 -17.04 -56.27 -40.97
C ILE A 92 -16.80 -56.93 -39.60
N TRP A 93 -17.63 -56.62 -38.60
CA TRP A 93 -17.55 -57.19 -37.26
C TRP A 93 -17.86 -58.70 -37.21
N LEU A 94 -18.84 -59.16 -37.99
CA LEU A 94 -19.16 -60.59 -38.14
C LEU A 94 -18.01 -61.40 -38.74
N ASN A 95 -17.19 -60.77 -39.60
CA ASN A 95 -16.03 -61.41 -40.22
C ASN A 95 -14.81 -61.49 -39.27
N LYS A 96 -14.88 -60.96 -38.04
CA LYS A 96 -13.83 -61.15 -37.04
C LYS A 96 -13.99 -62.52 -36.36
N GLU A 97 -12.85 -63.12 -36.04
CA GLU A 97 -12.79 -64.42 -35.39
C GLU A 97 -13.58 -64.41 -34.06
N GLY A 98 -14.48 -65.40 -33.90
CA GLY A 98 -15.35 -65.49 -32.72
C GLY A 98 -16.66 -64.70 -32.77
N ASN A 99 -16.94 -63.96 -33.86
CA ASN A 99 -18.18 -63.19 -34.03
C ASN A 99 -19.12 -63.71 -35.12
N ALA A 100 -18.74 -64.79 -35.82
CA ALA A 100 -19.58 -65.39 -36.84
C ALA A 100 -20.93 -65.87 -36.24
N GLY A 101 -22.04 -65.43 -36.84
CA GLY A 101 -23.40 -65.82 -36.44
C GLY A 101 -23.99 -65.06 -35.24
N LYS A 102 -23.27 -64.09 -34.68
CA LYS A 102 -23.79 -63.20 -33.63
C LYS A 102 -24.82 -62.21 -34.18
N SER A 103 -25.70 -61.70 -33.32
CA SER A 103 -26.77 -60.77 -33.70
C SER A 103 -26.33 -59.30 -33.71
N GLU A 104 -27.17 -58.42 -34.28
CA GLU A 104 -26.96 -56.96 -34.22
C GLU A 104 -27.01 -56.44 -32.77
N ASP A 105 -27.80 -57.06 -31.89
CA ASP A 105 -27.83 -56.70 -30.46
C ASP A 105 -26.50 -57.00 -29.76
N GLU A 106 -25.86 -58.12 -30.12
CA GLU A 106 -24.52 -58.47 -29.61
C GLU A 106 -23.44 -57.54 -30.17
N PHE A 107 -23.60 -57.09 -31.42
CA PHE A 107 -22.75 -56.07 -32.00
C PHE A 107 -22.88 -54.74 -31.25
N LEU A 108 -24.10 -54.27 -30.99
CA LEU A 108 -24.35 -53.04 -30.22
C LEU A 108 -23.83 -53.14 -28.78
N ALA A 109 -23.93 -54.32 -28.16
CA ALA A 109 -23.34 -54.58 -26.84
C ALA A 109 -21.81 -54.48 -26.88
N SER A 110 -21.16 -54.96 -27.95
CA SER A 110 -19.70 -54.86 -28.11
C SER A 110 -19.20 -53.43 -28.34
N LEU A 111 -20.06 -52.51 -28.78
CA LEU A 111 -19.73 -51.10 -28.96
C LEU A 111 -19.85 -50.27 -27.68
N LYS A 112 -20.54 -50.80 -26.65
CA LYS A 112 -20.49 -50.21 -25.31
C LYS A 112 -19.17 -50.60 -24.66
N GLY A 113 -18.16 -49.76 -24.82
CA GLY A 113 -16.94 -49.86 -24.02
C GLY A 113 -17.30 -49.88 -22.53
N GLU A 114 -16.58 -50.68 -21.74
CA GLU A 114 -16.70 -50.65 -20.28
C GLU A 114 -16.44 -49.21 -19.82
N GLY A 115 -17.49 -48.53 -19.37
CA GLY A 115 -17.33 -47.24 -18.72
C GLY A 115 -16.49 -47.42 -17.47
N VAL A 116 -15.51 -46.53 -17.28
CA VAL A 116 -14.68 -46.48 -16.07
C VAL A 116 -15.61 -46.47 -14.86
N SER A 117 -15.40 -47.39 -13.91
CA SER A 117 -16.32 -47.54 -12.78
C SER A 117 -16.29 -46.31 -11.88
N LYS A 118 -17.34 -46.12 -11.07
CA LYS A 118 -17.38 -45.01 -10.11
C LYS A 118 -16.20 -45.08 -9.14
N GLU A 119 -15.78 -46.29 -8.80
CA GLU A 119 -14.68 -46.60 -7.89
C GLU A 119 -13.30 -46.31 -8.53
N GLU A 120 -13.16 -46.45 -9.85
CA GLU A 120 -11.96 -46.10 -10.60
C GLU A 120 -11.87 -44.59 -10.89
N LEU A 121 -13.02 -43.92 -11.06
CA LEU A 121 -13.09 -42.47 -11.22
C LEU A 121 -12.87 -41.73 -9.90
N GLN A 122 -13.24 -42.32 -8.76
CA GLN A 122 -13.17 -41.67 -7.46
C GLN A 122 -11.77 -41.12 -7.11
N PRO A 123 -10.66 -41.88 -7.17
CA PRO A 123 -9.35 -41.34 -6.86
C PRO A 123 -8.87 -40.28 -7.86
N ILE A 124 -9.24 -40.41 -9.15
CA ILE A 124 -8.89 -39.45 -10.20
C ILE A 124 -9.65 -38.14 -10.01
N VAL A 125 -10.93 -38.21 -9.64
CA VAL A 125 -11.75 -37.04 -9.30
C VAL A 125 -11.25 -36.40 -8.02
N GLU A 126 -10.89 -37.17 -6.99
CA GLU A 126 -10.31 -36.65 -5.75
C GLU A 126 -8.95 -35.96 -6.00
N GLU A 127 -8.10 -36.54 -6.85
CA GLU A 127 -6.82 -35.95 -7.27
C GLU A 127 -7.01 -34.67 -8.10
N ILE A 128 -7.93 -34.69 -9.08
CA ILE A 128 -8.26 -33.50 -9.87
C ILE A 128 -8.86 -32.41 -8.97
N VAL A 129 -9.75 -32.74 -8.04
CA VAL A 129 -10.33 -31.79 -7.07
C VAL A 129 -9.27 -31.25 -6.10
N SER A 130 -8.28 -32.05 -5.73
CA SER A 130 -7.14 -31.62 -4.91
C SER A 130 -6.15 -30.74 -5.67
N ASN A 131 -6.05 -30.90 -7.00
CA ASN A 131 -5.10 -30.17 -7.86
C ASN A 131 -5.75 -28.99 -8.61
N LEU A 132 -7.08 -28.91 -8.64
CA LEU A 132 -7.78 -27.70 -9.01
C LEU A 132 -7.39 -26.61 -7.99
N PRO A 133 -7.02 -25.40 -8.43
CA PRO A 133 -6.92 -24.29 -7.51
C PRO A 133 -8.29 -24.11 -6.86
N GLN A 134 -8.41 -24.47 -5.57
CA GLN A 134 -9.59 -24.18 -4.77
C GLN A 134 -9.68 -22.67 -4.62
N LYS A 135 -10.30 -22.04 -5.62
CA LYS A 135 -10.41 -20.60 -5.73
C LYS A 135 -11.63 -20.15 -4.98
N ASP A 136 -11.60 -20.35 -3.67
CA ASP A 136 -12.58 -19.81 -2.75
C ASP A 136 -12.25 -18.35 -2.45
N ALA A 137 -12.55 -17.45 -3.41
CA ALA A 137 -13.07 -16.15 -3.00
C ALA A 137 -14.47 -16.37 -2.40
N GLY A 138 -14.52 -17.12 -1.30
CA GLY A 138 -15.74 -17.56 -0.66
C GLY A 138 -16.44 -16.34 -0.09
N PHE A 139 -17.65 -16.08 -0.56
CA PHE A 139 -18.59 -15.20 0.14
C PHE A 139 -19.10 -15.96 1.35
N ILE A 140 -18.47 -15.77 2.51
CA ILE A 140 -18.74 -16.52 3.74
C ILE A 140 -19.68 -15.70 4.61
N THR A 141 -20.80 -16.28 5.06
CA THR A 141 -21.60 -15.66 6.13
C THR A 141 -21.01 -16.06 7.49
N SER A 142 -20.70 -15.08 8.33
CA SER A 142 -20.11 -15.25 9.65
C SER A 142 -20.94 -14.51 10.70
N TYR A 143 -21.06 -15.10 11.90
CA TYR A 143 -21.64 -14.43 13.08
C TYR A 143 -20.57 -13.76 13.95
N GLU A 144 -19.30 -13.93 13.60
CA GLU A 144 -18.16 -13.27 14.22
C GLU A 144 -17.56 -12.24 13.25
N LEU A 145 -17.11 -11.10 13.78
CA LEU A 145 -16.41 -10.10 12.98
C LEU A 145 -15.15 -10.73 12.33
N PRO A 146 -14.80 -10.33 11.09
CA PRO A 146 -13.58 -10.80 10.45
C PRO A 146 -12.38 -10.59 11.35
N ASN A 147 -11.59 -11.63 11.56
CA ASN A 147 -10.44 -11.55 12.44
C ASN A 147 -9.23 -10.96 11.66
N PRO A 148 -8.69 -9.79 12.05
CA PRO A 148 -7.49 -9.24 11.41
C PRO A 148 -6.24 -10.10 11.57
N ASP A 149 -6.22 -11.02 12.52
CA ASP A 149 -5.08 -11.92 12.76
C ASP A 149 -5.00 -13.04 11.71
N ILE A 150 -6.07 -13.28 10.96
CA ILE A 150 -6.13 -14.34 9.94
C ILE A 150 -5.65 -13.76 8.62
N LYS A 151 -4.70 -14.46 7.97
CA LYS A 151 -4.31 -14.18 6.59
C LYS A 151 -5.36 -14.67 5.62
N ALA A 152 -6.38 -13.85 5.38
CA ALA A 152 -7.31 -14.07 4.29
C ALA A 152 -6.68 -13.64 2.95
N GLU A 153 -7.13 -14.28 1.87
CA GLU A 153 -6.75 -13.86 0.52
C GLU A 153 -7.32 -12.46 0.22
N VAL A 154 -6.55 -11.65 -0.50
CA VAL A 154 -7.06 -10.36 -0.96
C VAL A 154 -8.20 -10.65 -1.94
N GLY A 155 -9.38 -10.08 -1.67
CA GLY A 155 -10.61 -10.36 -2.41
C GLY A 155 -11.63 -11.22 -1.64
N THR A 156 -11.25 -11.86 -0.52
CA THR A 156 -12.22 -12.60 0.31
C THR A 156 -13.33 -11.69 0.82
N LEU A 157 -14.59 -12.14 0.71
CA LEU A 157 -15.77 -11.43 1.19
C LEU A 157 -16.39 -12.17 2.37
N ILE A 158 -16.62 -11.45 3.47
CA ILE A 158 -17.35 -11.96 4.64
C ILE A 158 -18.61 -11.15 4.84
N ASN A 159 -19.77 -11.80 4.77
CA ASN A 159 -21.04 -11.26 5.24
C ASN A 159 -21.14 -11.49 6.75
N TYR A 160 -20.80 -10.47 7.54
CA TYR A 160 -20.99 -10.47 8.98
C TYR A 160 -22.45 -10.19 9.31
N VAL A 161 -23.08 -11.06 10.09
CA VAL A 161 -24.47 -10.93 10.53
C VAL A 161 -24.53 -11.04 12.05
N ASN A 162 -25.17 -10.07 12.71
CA ASN A 162 -25.54 -10.17 14.12
C ASN A 162 -27.06 -9.95 14.29
N GLU A 163 -27.53 -9.87 15.53
CA GLU A 163 -28.96 -9.68 15.84
C GLU A 163 -29.53 -8.34 15.33
N GLU A 164 -28.67 -7.36 15.03
CA GLU A 164 -29.06 -5.97 14.72
C GLU A 164 -28.78 -5.55 13.27
N ALA A 165 -27.81 -6.17 12.58
CA ALA A 165 -27.33 -5.73 11.27
C ALA A 165 -26.63 -6.84 10.48
N SER A 166 -26.55 -6.64 9.16
CA SER A 166 -25.62 -7.35 8.26
C SER A 166 -24.66 -6.36 7.61
N THR A 167 -23.39 -6.74 7.47
CA THR A 167 -22.36 -5.93 6.82
C THR A 167 -21.43 -6.84 6.04
N ILE A 168 -20.95 -6.38 4.89
CA ILE A 168 -20.01 -7.11 4.05
C ILE A 168 -18.63 -6.51 4.24
N TYR A 169 -17.69 -7.35 4.63
CA TYR A 169 -16.27 -7.03 4.71
C TYR A 169 -15.52 -7.62 3.53
N LEU A 170 -14.65 -6.81 2.91
CA LEU A 170 -13.72 -7.23 1.87
C LEU A 170 -12.29 -7.24 2.44
N CYS A 171 -11.59 -8.36 2.33
CA CYS A 171 -10.14 -8.38 2.55
C CYS A 171 -9.48 -7.59 1.43
N ILE A 172 -8.95 -6.40 1.73
CA ILE A 172 -8.32 -5.51 0.74
C ILE A 172 -6.80 -5.60 0.75
N ARG A 173 -6.22 -6.23 1.78
CA ARG A 173 -4.77 -6.38 1.93
C ARG A 173 -4.44 -7.57 2.83
N ASN A 174 -3.41 -8.31 2.46
CA ASN A 174 -2.71 -9.25 3.33
C ASN A 174 -1.40 -8.56 3.77
N GLN A 175 -1.33 -8.12 5.04
CA GLN A 175 -0.08 -7.67 5.66
C GLN A 175 0.60 -8.93 6.19
N GLY A 176 1.93 -9.05 6.12
CA GLY A 176 2.64 -10.33 6.36
C GLY A 176 2.31 -11.10 7.65
N LYS A 177 1.50 -10.56 8.58
CA LYS A 177 0.99 -11.19 9.82
C LYS A 177 -0.53 -11.04 10.06
N GLY A 178 -1.33 -10.64 9.05
CA GLY A 178 -2.78 -10.46 9.19
C GLY A 178 -3.49 -9.89 7.95
N SER A 179 -4.78 -9.63 8.05
CA SER A 179 -5.60 -9.06 6.96
C SER A 179 -6.21 -7.71 7.33
N VAL A 180 -6.28 -6.83 6.33
CA VAL A 180 -7.03 -5.57 6.41
C VAL A 180 -8.40 -5.79 5.78
N TRP A 181 -9.44 -5.67 6.58
CA TRP A 181 -10.82 -5.82 6.17
C TRP A 181 -11.48 -4.45 5.99
N LEU A 182 -12.17 -4.24 4.88
CA LEU A 182 -12.93 -3.04 4.60
C LEU A 182 -14.42 -3.35 4.72
N ASP A 183 -15.10 -2.69 5.65
CA ASP A 183 -16.57 -2.64 5.66
C ASP A 183 -17.03 -1.87 4.42
N LEU A 184 -17.76 -2.53 3.52
CA LEU A 184 -18.19 -1.94 2.25
C LEU A 184 -19.31 -0.91 2.40
N PHE A 185 -20.05 -0.92 3.51
CA PHE A 185 -21.13 0.03 3.77
C PHE A 185 -20.62 1.26 4.51
N SER A 186 -19.89 1.08 5.62
CA SER A 186 -19.38 2.20 6.42
C SER A 186 -18.06 2.76 5.91
N LYS A 187 -17.35 2.02 5.04
CA LYS A 187 -15.99 2.30 4.56
C LYS A 187 -14.94 2.30 5.67
N LYS A 188 -15.28 1.82 6.87
CA LYS A 188 -14.33 1.67 7.98
C LYS A 188 -13.45 0.44 7.75
N LYS A 189 -12.21 0.52 8.24
CA LYS A 189 -11.27 -0.59 8.19
C LYS A 189 -11.25 -1.31 9.53
N LEU A 190 -11.16 -2.62 9.47
CA LEU A 190 -10.87 -3.50 10.59
C LEU A 190 -9.53 -4.17 10.30
N ALA A 191 -8.50 -3.77 11.05
CA ALA A 191 -7.13 -4.23 10.88
C ALA A 191 -6.43 -4.24 12.24
N ASN A 192 -5.32 -4.96 12.34
CA ASN A 192 -4.39 -4.73 13.43
C ASN A 192 -3.80 -3.31 13.29
N GLU A 193 -3.67 -2.60 14.41
CA GLU A 193 -2.98 -1.32 14.43
C GLU A 193 -1.49 -1.58 14.37
N GLU A 194 -0.88 -1.17 13.27
CA GLU A 194 0.57 -1.14 13.12
C GLU A 194 1.06 0.28 13.40
N TYR A 195 2.01 0.40 14.32
CA TYR A 195 2.65 1.68 14.59
C TYR A 195 4.12 1.52 14.94
N THR A 196 4.90 2.56 14.64
CA THR A 196 6.27 2.68 15.13
C THR A 196 6.24 3.37 16.48
N LYS A 197 6.91 2.78 17.47
CA LYS A 197 7.19 3.38 18.77
C LYS A 197 8.66 3.79 18.83
N ILE A 198 8.91 5.07 19.07
CA ILE A 198 10.24 5.63 19.30
C ILE A 198 10.27 6.12 20.74
N LYS A 199 11.19 5.61 21.55
CA LYS A 199 11.28 5.96 22.96
C LYS A 199 12.72 6.24 23.35
N PHE A 200 12.96 7.37 24.00
CA PHE A 200 14.29 7.77 24.45
C PHE A 200 14.24 8.63 25.70
N LYS A 201 15.37 8.66 26.40
CA LYS A 201 15.58 9.51 27.57
C LYS A 201 16.54 10.63 27.22
N VAL A 202 16.35 11.75 27.89
CA VAL A 202 17.14 12.95 27.68
C VAL A 202 17.60 13.47 29.02
N ARG A 203 18.88 13.83 29.11
CA ARG A 203 19.46 14.40 30.33
C ARG A 203 20.19 15.70 30.03
N THR A 204 20.12 16.63 30.98
CA THR A 204 20.87 17.88 30.92
C THR A 204 22.37 17.61 30.92
N LEU A 205 23.07 18.23 29.96
CA LEU A 205 24.52 18.17 29.83
C LEU A 205 25.19 19.42 30.42
N SER A 206 24.67 20.60 30.06
CA SER A 206 25.17 21.91 30.50
C SER A 206 24.06 22.96 30.50
N GLY A 207 24.21 24.01 31.30
CA GLY A 207 23.24 25.12 31.41
C GLY A 207 22.89 25.44 32.86
N GLN A 208 22.90 26.73 33.23
CA GLN A 208 22.58 27.18 34.60
C GLN A 208 21.13 26.85 34.98
N TYR A 209 20.24 26.87 33.99
CA TYR A 209 18.81 26.64 34.16
C TYR A 209 18.40 25.33 33.50
N GLY A 210 19.26 24.31 33.50
CA GLY A 210 18.95 23.04 32.84
C GLY A 210 19.14 23.10 31.33
N GLY A 211 18.44 22.25 30.58
CA GLY A 211 18.62 22.12 29.13
C GLY A 211 17.34 21.76 28.39
N CYS A 212 17.36 21.88 27.07
CA CYS A 212 16.24 21.49 26.23
C CYS A 212 16.60 20.82 24.92
N LEU A 213 15.70 19.92 24.52
CA LEU A 213 15.61 19.42 23.16
C LEU A 213 14.69 20.36 22.38
N SER A 214 15.08 20.70 21.16
CA SER A 214 14.45 21.77 20.38
C SER A 214 13.60 21.26 19.23
N ASP A 215 14.08 20.24 18.51
CA ASP A 215 13.39 19.68 17.34
C ASP A 215 13.47 18.15 17.35
N VAL A 216 12.40 17.50 16.88
CA VAL A 216 12.40 16.09 16.47
C VAL A 216 11.88 15.96 15.03
N LEU A 217 12.53 15.13 14.22
CA LEU A 217 12.14 14.86 12.84
C LEU A 217 12.30 13.38 12.50
N PHE A 218 11.52 12.92 11.52
CA PHE A 218 11.51 11.53 11.06
C PHE A 218 11.78 11.51 9.56
N ALA A 219 12.65 10.61 9.09
CA ALA A 219 12.90 10.43 7.67
C ALA A 219 12.37 9.10 7.15
N PHE A 220 11.85 9.14 5.93
CA PHE A 220 11.41 7.98 5.17
C PHE A 220 12.26 7.86 3.90
N SER A 221 11.89 6.95 3.00
CA SER A 221 12.58 6.73 1.73
C SER A 221 12.82 8.01 0.90
N ASN A 222 11.90 8.98 0.98
CA ASN A 222 11.98 10.24 0.24
C ASN A 222 12.58 11.42 1.02
N GLY A 223 13.17 11.18 2.20
CA GLY A 223 13.78 12.21 3.04
C GLY A 223 12.97 12.54 4.29
N PHE A 224 13.29 13.67 4.93
CA PHE A 224 12.64 14.07 6.17
C PHE A 224 11.18 14.49 5.93
N ALA A 225 10.27 13.90 6.70
CA ALA A 225 8.89 14.34 6.76
C ALA A 225 8.81 15.70 7.48
N HIS A 226 7.84 16.53 7.09
CA HIS A 226 7.56 17.78 7.77
C HIS A 226 6.21 17.69 8.49
N THR A 227 6.14 18.28 9.68
CA THR A 227 4.88 18.44 10.40
C THR A 227 3.99 19.41 9.65
N VAL A 228 2.76 19.00 9.33
CA VAL A 228 1.76 19.84 8.66
C VAL A 228 0.70 20.34 9.63
N LYS A 229 0.36 19.55 10.65
CA LYS A 229 -0.68 19.88 11.63
C LYS A 229 -0.31 19.42 13.03
N LEU A 230 -0.74 20.18 14.01
CA LEU A 230 -0.60 19.94 15.45
C LEU A 230 -1.94 20.18 16.13
N ASP A 231 -2.21 19.50 17.23
CA ASP A 231 -3.29 19.92 18.12
C ASP A 231 -2.96 21.25 18.83
N GLU A 232 -3.97 21.82 19.46
CA GLU A 232 -3.79 23.02 20.26
C GLU A 232 -2.90 22.78 21.47
N SER A 233 -2.00 23.73 21.74
CA SER A 233 -1.14 23.71 22.92
C SER A 233 -1.85 24.41 24.07
N LEU A 234 -2.48 23.62 24.95
CA LEU A 234 -3.20 24.07 26.12
C LEU A 234 -2.43 23.69 27.40
N SER A 235 -2.76 24.35 28.52
CA SER A 235 -2.13 24.03 29.82
C SER A 235 -2.36 22.59 30.27
N THR A 236 -3.40 21.94 29.74
CA THR A 236 -3.78 20.56 30.03
C THR A 236 -2.96 19.51 29.30
N ASN A 237 -2.30 19.84 28.18
CA ASN A 237 -1.64 18.88 27.28
C ASN A 237 -0.19 19.29 26.89
N TYR A 238 0.53 19.99 27.77
CA TYR A 238 1.93 20.35 27.48
C TYR A 238 2.89 19.15 27.39
N ASP A 239 2.50 18.01 27.96
CA ASP A 239 3.28 16.79 28.04
C ASP A 239 2.81 15.70 27.08
N GLU A 240 1.67 15.86 26.41
CA GLU A 240 1.16 14.91 25.41
C GLU A 240 0.35 15.59 24.30
N GLY A 241 0.41 15.08 23.08
CA GLY A 241 -0.24 15.72 21.94
C GLY A 241 -0.16 14.91 20.66
N ASN A 242 -0.91 15.37 19.67
CA ASN A 242 -1.14 14.69 18.42
C ASN A 242 -0.63 15.57 17.26
N PHE A 243 -0.15 14.93 16.21
CA PHE A 243 0.39 15.65 15.07
C PHE A 243 0.20 14.87 13.78
N ILE A 244 0.24 15.58 12.66
CA ILE A 244 0.31 14.95 11.34
C ILE A 244 1.61 15.40 10.69
N ILE A 245 2.41 14.42 10.25
CA ILE A 245 3.54 14.65 9.36
C ILE A 245 3.16 14.25 7.94
N GLN A 246 3.71 14.96 6.97
CA GLN A 246 3.67 14.56 5.57
C GLN A 246 5.07 14.13 5.14
N LYS A 247 5.15 12.93 4.54
CA LYS A 247 6.36 12.36 3.91
C LYS A 247 6.71 13.16 2.65
N SER A 248 7.11 14.42 2.79
CA SER A 248 7.37 15.33 1.67
C SER A 248 8.84 15.38 1.27
N GLY A 249 9.76 14.89 2.12
CA GLY A 249 11.19 15.12 1.96
C GLY A 249 11.64 16.55 2.30
N LEU A 250 10.72 17.43 2.75
CA LEU A 250 11.00 18.84 3.03
C LEU A 250 11.24 19.14 4.52
N GLY A 251 11.16 18.14 5.40
CA GLY A 251 11.40 18.30 6.84
C GLY A 251 12.77 18.91 7.13
N GLY A 252 12.83 19.87 8.05
CA GLY A 252 14.08 20.57 8.38
C GLY A 252 14.63 21.49 7.27
N THR A 253 13.85 21.78 6.23
CA THR A 253 14.23 22.72 5.16
C THR A 253 13.46 24.04 5.25
N SER A 254 13.99 25.11 4.67
CA SER A 254 13.33 26.42 4.64
C SER A 254 12.03 26.43 3.83
N ASN A 255 11.86 25.45 2.95
CA ASN A 255 10.74 25.33 2.02
C ASN A 255 9.50 24.69 2.67
N ALA A 256 9.64 24.07 3.85
CA ALA A 256 8.50 23.55 4.59
C ALA A 256 7.70 24.68 5.26
N VAL A 257 6.38 24.61 5.12
CA VAL A 257 5.44 25.52 5.79
C VAL A 257 5.38 25.18 7.28
N GLN A 258 5.13 26.19 8.13
CA GLN A 258 4.89 25.95 9.56
C GLN A 258 3.61 25.13 9.75
N PRO A 259 3.57 24.19 10.71
CA PRO A 259 2.38 23.38 10.91
C PRO A 259 1.22 24.24 11.42
N GLN A 260 0.02 23.91 10.99
CA GLN A 260 -1.21 24.53 11.46
C GLN A 260 -1.61 23.93 12.81
N ARG A 261 -2.01 24.77 13.77
CA ARG A 261 -2.62 24.33 15.03
C ARG A 261 -4.13 24.20 14.86
N ILE A 262 -4.70 23.10 15.31
CA ILE A 262 -6.11 22.77 15.08
C ILE A 262 -6.67 22.10 16.34
N ASP A 263 -7.87 22.49 16.76
CA ASP A 263 -8.55 21.94 17.94
C ASP A 263 -8.77 20.41 17.87
N CYS A 264 -9.15 19.90 16.70
CA CYS A 264 -9.37 18.47 16.48
C CYS A 264 -8.69 17.98 15.19
N LEU A 265 -7.69 17.10 15.33
CA LEU A 265 -7.06 16.42 14.21
C LEU A 265 -7.99 15.32 13.66
N SER A 266 -8.64 15.59 12.54
CA SER A 266 -9.50 14.60 11.86
C SER A 266 -8.66 13.53 11.15
N GLN A 267 -9.09 12.27 11.26
CA GLN A 267 -8.32 11.07 10.89
C GLN A 267 -8.35 10.72 9.39
N VAL A 268 -8.83 11.61 8.52
CA VAL A 268 -8.78 11.38 7.08
C VAL A 268 -7.41 11.84 6.58
N LEU A 269 -6.45 10.91 6.59
CA LEU A 269 -5.10 11.13 6.11
C LEU A 269 -5.02 10.86 4.60
N THR A 270 -4.23 11.67 3.90
CA THR A 270 -3.76 11.32 2.56
C THR A 270 -2.72 10.19 2.61
N LYS A 271 -2.39 9.60 1.46
CA LYS A 271 -1.46 8.46 1.37
C LYS A 271 -0.08 8.74 1.99
N ASP A 272 0.38 9.99 1.91
CA ASP A 272 1.70 10.41 2.36
C ASP A 272 1.68 11.10 3.73
N GLU A 273 0.53 11.15 4.39
CA GLU A 273 0.38 11.68 5.74
C GLU A 273 0.40 10.56 6.77
N VAL A 274 1.01 10.84 7.92
CA VAL A 274 1.11 9.94 9.06
C VAL A 274 0.62 10.67 10.29
N LEU A 275 -0.34 10.08 10.99
CA LEU A 275 -0.74 10.51 12.33
C LEU A 275 0.33 10.07 13.33
N GLY A 276 0.75 11.02 14.16
CA GLY A 276 1.67 10.79 15.25
C GLY A 276 1.08 11.22 16.59
N LYS A 277 1.59 10.61 17.65
CA LYS A 277 1.38 11.01 19.04
C LYS A 277 2.75 11.19 19.69
N ILE A 278 2.90 12.20 20.51
CA ILE A 278 4.08 12.41 21.34
C ILE A 278 3.65 12.57 22.79
N LYS A 279 4.39 11.93 23.69
CA LYS A 279 4.22 12.02 25.12
C LYS A 279 5.57 12.19 25.79
N THR A 280 5.59 12.96 26.86
CA THR A 280 6.80 13.23 27.64
C THR A 280 6.52 13.05 29.13
N THR A 281 7.55 12.73 29.88
CA THR A 281 7.47 12.66 31.34
C THR A 281 8.68 13.36 31.94
N GLY A 282 8.45 14.29 32.87
CA GLY A 282 9.52 15.02 33.55
C GLY A 282 9.95 16.33 32.88
N ILE A 283 9.24 16.83 31.86
CA ILE A 283 9.46 18.19 31.34
C ILE A 283 8.77 19.24 32.22
N TYR A 284 9.26 20.47 32.17
CA TYR A 284 8.55 21.59 32.76
C TYR A 284 7.40 22.02 31.84
N ARG A 285 6.18 21.96 32.37
CA ARG A 285 4.95 22.20 31.63
C ARG A 285 4.73 23.70 31.40
N SER A 286 5.22 24.24 30.28
CA SER A 286 5.04 25.64 29.92
C SER A 286 4.96 25.87 28.40
N THR A 287 5.34 27.06 27.94
CA THR A 287 5.58 27.37 26.53
C THR A 287 6.68 26.52 25.90
N HIS A 288 7.54 25.89 26.72
CA HIS A 288 8.47 24.82 26.34
C HIS A 288 7.72 23.48 26.39
N ASN A 289 6.91 23.20 25.36
CA ASN A 289 6.15 21.96 25.28
C ASN A 289 6.41 21.17 23.99
N ILE A 290 5.86 19.95 23.98
CA ILE A 290 5.95 18.99 22.88
C ILE A 290 5.59 19.53 21.50
N HIS A 291 4.58 20.40 21.39
CA HIS A 291 4.15 20.94 20.10
C HIS A 291 5.26 21.79 19.48
N GLN A 292 6.04 22.50 20.30
CA GLN A 292 7.18 23.27 19.81
C GLN A 292 8.28 22.36 19.26
N SER A 293 8.46 21.16 19.84
CA SER A 293 9.48 20.23 19.34
C SER A 293 9.20 19.69 17.93
N LEU A 294 7.96 19.88 17.45
CA LEU A 294 7.49 19.46 16.13
C LEU A 294 7.31 20.64 15.16
N MET A 295 7.50 21.88 15.62
CA MET A 295 7.49 23.08 14.79
C MET A 295 8.82 23.22 14.03
N ARG A 296 8.82 24.00 12.95
CA ARG A 296 10.06 24.31 12.24
C ARG A 296 10.72 25.54 12.87
N TYR A 297 11.68 25.35 13.76
CA TYR A 297 12.48 26.48 14.24
C TYR A 297 13.68 26.80 13.37
N PHE A 298 14.29 25.78 12.75
CA PHE A 298 15.54 25.94 12.02
C PHE A 298 15.65 25.05 10.79
N ASN A 299 16.45 25.49 9.82
CA ASN A 299 16.99 24.59 8.82
C ASN A 299 17.98 23.62 9.49
N PHE A 300 18.36 22.55 8.79
CA PHE A 300 19.46 21.68 9.26
C PHE A 300 20.76 22.47 9.46
N ASP A 301 21.00 23.51 8.65
CA ASP A 301 22.11 24.43 8.88
C ASP A 301 21.73 25.48 9.93
N ASN A 302 22.60 25.65 10.92
CA ASN A 302 22.36 26.49 12.10
C ASN A 302 22.33 28.00 11.78
N THR A 303 22.33 28.40 10.51
CA THR A 303 22.37 29.79 10.04
C THR A 303 21.11 30.57 10.44
N ALA A 304 19.98 29.88 10.64
CA ALA A 304 18.76 30.46 11.19
C ALA A 304 18.75 30.54 12.73
N ALA A 305 19.69 29.90 13.42
CA ALA A 305 19.78 29.87 14.89
C ALA A 305 20.62 30.97 15.51
N SER A 306 21.23 31.83 14.68
CA SER A 306 21.88 33.06 15.13
C SER A 306 20.82 34.06 15.61
N GLY A 307 20.36 33.89 16.85
CA GLY A 307 19.31 34.71 17.48
C GLY A 307 18.48 33.96 18.53
N GLN A 308 19.08 33.00 19.25
CA GLN A 308 18.36 32.11 20.17
C GLN A 308 17.45 32.88 21.14
N SER A 309 16.16 32.58 21.07
CA SER A 309 15.13 33.04 22.00
C SER A 309 14.62 31.84 22.79
N TRP A 310 14.01 32.08 23.96
CA TRP A 310 13.38 31.03 24.76
C TRP A 310 12.36 30.19 23.96
N THR A 311 11.78 30.74 22.88
CA THR A 311 10.81 30.04 22.02
C THR A 311 11.37 28.83 21.27
N THR A 312 12.70 28.72 21.14
CA THR A 312 13.34 27.60 20.43
C THR A 312 13.62 26.42 21.34
N CYS A 313 13.36 26.59 22.64
CA CYS A 313 13.51 25.57 23.65
C CYS A 313 12.17 24.84 23.82
N SER A 314 12.10 23.56 23.46
CA SER A 314 10.81 22.86 23.36
C SER A 314 10.59 21.88 24.50
N LEU A 315 11.51 20.97 24.78
CA LEU A 315 11.37 19.99 25.87
C LEU A 315 12.34 20.37 26.99
N TRP A 316 11.98 21.39 27.76
CA TRP A 316 12.85 21.92 28.81
C TRP A 316 12.72 21.16 30.12
N ASN A 317 13.86 20.92 30.77
CA ASN A 317 13.95 20.41 32.12
C ASN A 317 15.02 21.20 32.90
N SER A 318 14.71 21.57 34.15
CA SER A 318 15.52 22.47 34.97
C SER A 318 16.82 21.87 35.50
N ASN A 319 16.87 20.56 35.70
CA ASN A 319 18.07 19.74 35.95
C ASN A 319 17.61 18.32 36.28
N GLY A 320 17.89 17.39 35.38
CA GLY A 320 17.45 16.01 35.54
C GLY A 320 17.36 15.27 34.22
N GLU A 321 16.54 14.23 34.25
CA GLU A 321 16.25 13.36 33.12
C GLU A 321 14.75 13.44 32.83
N TYR A 322 14.41 13.46 31.55
CA TYR A 322 13.03 13.32 31.09
C TYR A 322 12.96 12.24 30.01
N GLU A 323 11.77 11.72 29.79
CA GLU A 323 11.51 10.68 28.80
C GLU A 323 10.60 11.23 27.71
N VAL A 324 10.84 10.79 26.48
CA VAL A 324 10.03 11.08 25.30
C VAL A 324 9.60 9.77 24.67
N GLU A 325 8.31 9.65 24.41
CA GLU A 325 7.69 8.54 23.69
C GLU A 325 6.92 9.10 22.50
N ILE A 326 7.20 8.59 21.30
CA ILE A 326 6.55 8.98 20.07
C ILE A 326 5.95 7.73 19.43
N ILE A 327 4.70 7.82 19.00
CA ILE A 327 4.00 6.79 18.24
C ILE A 327 3.69 7.36 16.86
N LEU A 328 4.04 6.62 15.80
CA LEU A 328 3.70 6.94 14.42
C LEU A 328 2.81 5.82 13.86
N PHE A 329 1.55 6.14 13.56
CA PHE A 329 0.59 5.19 12.99
C PHE A 329 0.84 5.05 11.48
N ASN A 330 1.78 4.19 11.12
CA ASN A 330 2.23 3.97 9.75
C ASN A 330 2.80 2.55 9.57
N ASP A 331 2.58 1.98 8.39
CA ASP A 331 3.09 0.65 8.02
C ASP A 331 4.63 0.65 7.89
N GLU A 332 5.20 1.75 7.37
CA GLU A 332 6.64 1.93 7.14
C GLU A 332 7.32 2.51 8.40
N VAL A 333 8.40 1.88 8.85
CA VAL A 333 9.23 2.45 9.93
C VAL A 333 10.13 3.54 9.33
N PRO A 334 10.25 4.73 9.96
CA PRO A 334 11.20 5.74 9.53
C PRO A 334 12.61 5.15 9.46
N ASN A 335 13.35 5.44 8.39
CA ASN A 335 14.74 4.97 8.25
C ASN A 335 15.73 5.85 9.02
N LYS A 336 15.33 7.08 9.40
CA LYS A 336 16.12 7.94 10.28
C LYS A 336 15.26 8.66 11.29
N PHE A 337 15.83 8.88 12.46
CA PHE A 337 15.30 9.77 13.49
C PHE A 337 16.31 10.89 13.73
N PHE A 338 15.80 12.10 13.86
CA PHE A 338 16.61 13.28 14.13
C PHE A 338 16.10 13.94 15.40
N ALA A 339 17.04 14.38 16.24
CA ALA A 339 16.73 15.20 17.40
C ALA A 339 17.83 16.24 17.68
N ARG A 340 17.43 17.47 18.01
CA ARG A 340 18.35 18.58 18.27
C ARG A 340 18.45 18.87 19.76
N GLY A 341 19.64 18.70 20.33
CA GLY A 341 19.92 18.81 21.77
C GLY A 341 20.43 20.18 22.26
N THR A 342 20.29 21.25 21.48
CA THR A 342 20.60 22.63 21.92
C THR A 342 19.35 23.47 21.98
N GLY A 343 19.23 24.30 23.01
CA GLY A 343 18.31 25.44 23.04
C GLY A 343 18.79 26.52 24.00
N TYR A 344 17.96 27.54 24.19
CA TYR A 344 18.32 28.77 24.93
C TYR A 344 18.87 28.54 26.35
N TYR A 345 18.35 27.55 27.09
CA TYR A 345 18.74 27.34 28.49
C TYR A 345 19.96 26.44 28.71
N GLY A 346 20.31 25.60 27.73
CA GLY A 346 21.39 24.65 27.88
C GLY A 346 21.32 23.47 26.92
N GLN A 347 22.36 22.65 26.97
CA GLN A 347 22.50 21.47 26.12
C GLN A 347 21.98 20.22 26.83
N VAL A 348 21.47 19.28 26.03
CA VAL A 348 21.03 17.97 26.48
C VAL A 348 21.63 16.88 25.61
N TYR A 349 21.64 15.65 26.12
CA TYR A 349 21.99 14.48 25.34
C TYR A 349 20.92 13.39 25.42
N ILE A 350 20.83 12.59 24.38
CA ILE A 350 19.91 11.46 24.28
C ILE A 350 20.61 10.19 24.70
N HIS A 351 19.92 9.38 25.49
CA HIS A 351 20.32 8.02 25.83
C HIS A 351 19.12 7.08 25.85
N SER A 352 19.41 5.77 25.84
CA SER A 352 18.37 4.73 25.87
C SER A 352 17.34 4.86 24.73
N LEU A 353 17.78 5.28 23.54
CA LEU A 353 16.94 5.36 22.35
C LEU A 353 16.60 3.94 21.86
N SER A 354 15.31 3.69 21.71
CA SER A 354 14.74 2.44 21.20
C SER A 354 13.71 2.76 20.12
N VAL A 355 13.70 1.92 19.09
CA VAL A 355 12.71 1.97 18.01
C VAL A 355 12.14 0.57 17.83
N GLU A 356 10.81 0.48 17.88
CA GLU A 356 10.09 -0.77 17.79
C GLU A 356 8.90 -0.60 16.83
N LYS A 357 8.66 -1.59 15.99
CA LYS A 357 7.37 -1.72 15.30
C LYS A 357 6.45 -2.58 16.14
N ILE A 358 5.29 -2.04 16.48
CA ILE A 358 4.28 -2.69 17.30
C ILE A 358 3.10 -3.09 16.42
N ILE A 359 2.61 -4.30 16.64
CA ILE A 359 1.35 -4.78 16.08
C ILE A 359 0.41 -5.00 17.26
N ALA A 360 -0.69 -4.25 17.30
CA ALA A 360 -1.67 -4.29 18.39
C ALA A 360 -3.09 -4.52 17.86
N LYS A 361 -3.95 -5.08 18.72
CA LYS A 361 -5.38 -5.29 18.45
C LYS A 361 -6.17 -4.80 19.64
N ALA A 362 -6.97 -3.75 19.45
CA ALA A 362 -7.77 -3.12 20.52
C ALA A 362 -6.94 -2.88 21.79
N ASP A 363 -5.81 -2.17 21.63
CA ASP A 363 -4.83 -1.85 22.68
C ASP A 363 -4.06 -3.04 23.28
N VAL A 364 -4.30 -4.27 22.84
CA VAL A 364 -3.51 -5.44 23.24
C VAL A 364 -2.33 -5.61 22.29
N ILE A 365 -1.11 -5.44 22.79
CA ILE A 365 0.13 -5.71 22.04
C ILE A 365 0.19 -7.19 21.70
N LYS A 366 0.27 -7.50 20.40
CA LYS A 366 0.45 -8.86 19.89
C LYS A 366 1.90 -9.18 19.61
N GLU A 367 2.61 -8.19 19.06
CA GLU A 367 4.00 -8.37 18.66
C GLU A 367 4.78 -7.07 18.78
N ILE A 368 6.05 -7.21 19.16
CA ILE A 368 7.06 -6.16 19.21
C ILE A 368 8.21 -6.60 18.32
N ILE A 369 8.48 -5.82 17.28
CA ILE A 369 9.58 -6.05 16.34
C ILE A 369 10.63 -4.96 16.60
N PRO A 370 11.73 -5.28 17.29
CA PRO A 370 12.76 -4.29 17.60
C PRO A 370 13.59 -3.94 16.36
N TYR A 371 13.95 -2.66 16.22
CA TYR A 371 14.87 -2.16 15.22
C TYR A 371 16.22 -1.85 15.83
N GLU A 372 17.27 -1.99 15.03
CA GLU A 372 18.60 -1.48 15.38
C GLU A 372 18.67 0.01 15.13
N VAL A 373 19.35 0.70 16.04
CA VAL A 373 19.56 2.13 15.95
C VAL A 373 21.06 2.38 15.92
N GLN A 374 21.54 2.90 14.81
CA GLN A 374 22.93 3.30 14.64
C GLN A 374 23.02 4.81 14.64
N VAL A 375 23.99 5.32 15.37
CA VAL A 375 24.27 6.75 15.36
C VAL A 375 25.00 7.09 14.07
N LEU A 376 24.45 8.02 13.30
CA LEU A 376 25.12 8.48 12.09
C LEU A 376 26.10 9.61 12.39
N PRO A 377 27.19 9.66 11.61
CA PRO A 377 27.97 10.87 11.49
C PRO A 377 27.07 12.05 11.10
N PRO A 378 27.57 13.26 11.32
CA PRO A 378 26.80 14.48 11.31
C PRO A 378 26.19 14.86 9.97
N PHE A 379 25.07 15.58 10.05
CA PHE A 379 24.31 16.05 8.90
C PHE A 379 24.12 17.57 8.95
N GLY A 380 24.70 18.30 7.99
CA GLY A 380 24.27 19.65 7.62
C GLY A 380 25.29 20.78 7.76
N THR A 381 26.35 20.79 6.93
CA THR A 381 26.77 21.96 6.13
C THR A 381 27.31 21.49 4.77
N THR A 382 27.49 22.40 3.81
CA THR A 382 28.05 22.17 2.45
C THR A 382 29.52 21.72 2.45
N LYS A 383 30.05 21.34 3.61
CA LYS A 383 31.44 21.02 3.90
C LYS A 383 31.48 19.82 4.84
N GLU A 384 31.87 18.66 4.31
CA GLU A 384 32.01 17.40 5.06
C GLU A 384 32.82 17.52 6.36
N ASN A 385 33.73 18.50 6.42
CA ASN A 385 34.63 18.79 7.54
C ASN A 385 34.04 19.68 8.66
N GLU A 386 32.81 20.16 8.52
CA GLU A 386 32.09 20.95 9.55
C GLU A 386 30.87 20.20 10.11
N ASN A 387 30.69 18.94 9.70
CA ASN A 387 29.69 18.04 10.24
C ASN A 387 30.23 17.55 11.64
N HIS A 388 29.48 17.73 12.75
CA HIS A 388 29.79 17.20 14.11
C HIS A 388 28.84 16.10 14.63
N ALA A 389 29.34 14.87 14.83
CA ALA A 389 28.52 13.65 14.83
C ALA A 389 27.42 13.67 15.90
N GLY A 390 26.26 13.10 15.56
CA GLY A 390 25.31 12.69 16.60
C GLY A 390 25.99 11.63 17.47
N TYR A 391 25.58 11.51 18.74
CA TYR A 391 26.06 10.48 19.65
C TYR A 391 24.94 10.05 20.60
N ILE A 392 24.90 8.76 20.93
CA ILE A 392 24.18 8.25 22.10
C ILE A 392 25.25 8.06 23.18
N PHE A 393 25.05 8.68 24.33
CA PHE A 393 25.95 8.51 25.47
C PHE A 393 25.31 7.62 26.52
N ASP A 394 25.94 6.49 26.81
CA ASP A 394 25.50 5.58 27.86
C ASP A 394 25.81 6.11 29.27
N ASP A 395 26.69 7.11 29.38
CA ASP A 395 27.17 7.67 30.65
C ASP A 395 27.30 9.19 30.57
N TYR A 396 26.79 9.87 31.59
CA TYR A 396 26.89 11.33 31.75
C TYR A 396 28.34 11.83 31.72
N TYR A 397 29.27 11.17 32.40
CA TYR A 397 30.68 11.60 32.46
C TYR A 397 31.37 11.46 31.11
N LYS A 398 31.00 10.47 30.29
CA LYS A 398 31.48 10.37 28.91
C LYS A 398 30.99 11.56 28.08
N ALA A 399 29.69 11.84 28.15
CA ALA A 399 29.09 12.99 27.47
C ALA A 399 29.74 14.31 27.93
N TYR A 400 29.85 14.51 29.25
CA TYR A 400 30.38 15.72 29.88
C TYR A 400 31.86 15.95 29.60
N TYR A 401 32.69 14.90 29.67
CA TYR A 401 34.12 14.99 29.36
C TYR A 401 34.34 15.38 27.91
N GLN A 402 33.61 14.73 27.00
CA GLN A 402 33.69 15.03 25.58
C GLN A 402 33.18 16.45 25.27
N SER A 403 32.14 16.94 25.95
CA SER A 403 31.61 18.30 25.72
C SER A 403 32.42 19.44 26.36
N ASN A 404 33.23 19.19 27.41
CA ASN A 404 33.86 20.23 28.23
C ASN A 404 35.40 20.22 28.22
N THR A 405 36.04 19.38 27.42
CA THR A 405 37.50 19.39 27.34
C THR A 405 37.98 20.44 26.34
N SER A 406 38.90 21.31 26.80
CA SER A 406 39.58 22.32 25.98
C SER A 406 40.77 21.76 25.20
N SER A 407 40.97 20.44 25.23
CA SER A 407 41.97 19.74 24.42
C SER A 407 41.58 19.81 22.96
N ASN A 408 42.41 20.49 22.17
CA ASN A 408 42.24 20.65 20.73
C ASN A 408 42.71 19.38 20.01
N ASP A 409 41.98 18.27 20.16
CA ASP A 409 42.19 17.04 19.41
C ASP A 409 40.97 16.71 18.53
N GLU A 410 41.18 15.88 17.52
CA GLU A 410 40.15 15.52 16.53
C GLU A 410 38.90 14.92 17.17
N GLN A 411 38.99 14.26 18.32
CA GLN A 411 37.83 13.72 19.02
C GLN A 411 37.09 14.84 19.76
N ASN A 412 37.75 15.61 20.61
CA ASN A 412 37.14 16.65 21.46
C ASN A 412 36.54 17.82 20.68
N ASN A 413 37.10 18.19 19.53
CA ASN A 413 36.51 19.18 18.64
C ASN A 413 35.15 18.73 18.04
N LEU A 414 34.88 17.43 17.96
CA LEU A 414 33.59 16.91 17.51
C LEU A 414 32.47 17.12 18.54
N PHE A 415 32.80 17.29 19.83
CA PHE A 415 31.85 17.21 20.94
C PHE A 415 31.61 18.53 21.69
N SER A 416 32.50 19.51 21.57
CA SER A 416 32.35 20.85 22.17
C SER A 416 31.04 21.55 21.79
N ASN A 417 30.50 21.19 20.62
CA ASN A 417 29.24 21.68 20.05
C ASN A 417 28.18 20.58 19.93
N TYR A 418 28.25 19.51 20.73
CA TYR A 418 27.31 18.38 20.67
C TYR A 418 25.84 18.81 20.76
N GLY A 419 25.53 19.83 21.57
CA GLY A 419 24.20 20.42 21.55
C GLY A 419 23.90 21.16 20.25
N GLN A 420 24.87 21.92 19.73
CA GLN A 420 24.74 22.81 18.58
C GLN A 420 24.40 22.09 17.27
N PHE A 421 24.71 20.79 17.17
CA PHE A 421 24.51 19.99 15.97
C PHE A 421 23.58 18.79 16.19
N ALA A 422 22.88 18.46 15.11
CA ALA A 422 21.91 17.40 14.96
C ALA A 422 22.36 16.02 15.47
N ASN A 423 21.55 15.37 16.33
CA ASN A 423 21.68 13.92 16.50
C ASN A 423 20.87 13.23 15.42
N LEU A 424 21.56 12.56 14.50
CA LEU A 424 20.96 11.76 13.45
C LEU A 424 21.16 10.27 13.73
N PHE A 425 20.08 9.52 13.71
CA PHE A 425 20.07 8.09 13.98
C PHE A 425 19.54 7.36 12.76
N LEU A 426 20.28 6.37 12.27
CA LEU A 426 19.83 5.39 11.28
C LEU A 426 19.05 4.29 11.99
N ILE A 427 17.92 3.90 11.42
CA ILE A 427 17.04 2.86 11.93
C ILE A 427 17.01 1.75 10.89
N THR A 428 17.43 0.53 11.28
CA THR A 428 17.48 -0.65 10.40
C THR A 428 16.78 -1.84 11.04
N PRO A 429 16.20 -2.75 10.25
CA PRO A 429 15.72 -4.03 10.76
C PRO A 429 16.85 -4.77 11.49
N ARG A 430 16.51 -5.48 12.56
CA ARG A 430 17.50 -6.26 13.32
C ARG A 430 17.87 -7.53 12.53
N GLY A 431 19.15 -7.69 12.19
CA GLY A 431 19.68 -8.88 11.50
C GLY A 431 19.77 -8.82 9.97
N GLU A 432 19.82 -7.62 9.37
CA GLU A 432 20.23 -7.41 7.97
C GLU A 432 21.71 -7.03 7.83
#